data_AF-A0A1W1C2X9-F1
#
_entry.id   AF-A0A1W1C2X9-F1
#
_cell.length_a   1.000
_cell.length_b   1.000
_cell.length_c   1.000
_cell.angle_alpha   90.00
_cell.angle_beta   90.00
_cell.angle_gamma   90.00
#
_symmetry.space_group_name_H-M   'P 1'
#
loop_
_entity.id
_entity.type
_entity.pdbx_description
1 polymer ?
#
loop_
_entity_poly.entity_id
_entity_poly.type
_entity_poly.pdbx_seq_one_letter_code
_entity_poly.pdbx_strand_id
1 'polypeptide(L)'
;MILKRFRNELIILLALIFALSAFFYKISARDAVSNKKDNIEKTIAEISRVSELKKLWSSKQIAKDANGLKTIVAKNKVKLFKKTGEKVTVSYSGLDIKELNKITKKIMNRAFQITKLKVTHNGSQSYSMELTCRW
;
A
#
# COMPACT_ATOMS: atom_id res chain seq x y z
N MET A 1 30.01 -67.03 5.62
CA MET A 1 29.54 -67.80 4.45
C MET A 1 28.19 -67.32 3.90
N ILE A 2 27.27 -66.82 4.75
CA ILE A 2 25.95 -66.30 4.34
C ILE A 2 26.00 -64.99 3.54
N LEU A 3 26.87 -64.04 3.89
CA LEU A 3 27.00 -62.75 3.19
C LEU A 3 27.42 -62.84 1.71
N LYS A 4 28.17 -63.87 1.32
CA LYS A 4 28.55 -64.07 -0.09
C LYS A 4 27.39 -64.55 -0.95
N ARG A 5 26.41 -65.25 -0.35
CA ARG A 5 25.22 -65.79 -1.05
C ARG A 5 24.21 -64.69 -1.40
N PHE A 6 24.07 -63.69 -0.53
CA PHE A 6 23.10 -62.59 -0.67
C PHE A 6 23.70 -61.30 -1.25
N ARG A 7 24.91 -61.35 -1.82
CA ARG A 7 25.63 -60.17 -2.32
C ARG A 7 24.83 -59.41 -3.40
N ASN A 8 24.15 -60.13 -4.29
CA ASN A 8 23.35 -59.52 -5.35
C ASN A 8 22.05 -58.88 -4.79
N GLU A 9 21.39 -59.54 -3.84
CA GLU A 9 20.20 -59.00 -3.17
C GLU A 9 20.53 -57.74 -2.36
N LEU A 10 21.69 -57.70 -1.70
CA LEU A 10 22.17 -56.50 -1.00
C LEU A 10 22.44 -55.33 -1.96
N ILE A 11 23.01 -55.59 -3.14
CA ILE A 11 23.24 -54.54 -4.15
C ILE A 11 21.90 -53.99 -4.66
N ILE A 12 20.91 -54.85 -4.90
CA ILE A 12 19.56 -54.44 -5.33
C ILE A 12 18.86 -53.62 -4.24
N LEU A 13 18.94 -54.06 -2.98
CA LEU A 13 18.39 -53.31 -1.85
C LEU A 13 19.02 -51.92 -1.75
N LEU A 14 20.33 -51.81 -1.89
CA LEU A 14 21.03 -50.54 -1.82
C LEU A 14 20.62 -49.62 -2.97
N ALA A 15 20.53 -50.16 -4.19
CA ALA A 15 20.06 -49.41 -5.36
C ALA A 15 18.61 -48.92 -5.17
N LEU A 16 17.74 -49.75 -4.58
CA LEU A 16 16.36 -49.38 -4.26
C LEU A 16 16.30 -48.24 -3.24
N ILE A 17 17.13 -48.28 -2.18
CA ILE A 17 17.21 -47.21 -1.18
C ILE A 17 17.65 -45.89 -1.82
N PHE A 18 18.65 -45.93 -2.70
CA PHE A 18 19.09 -44.74 -3.43
C PHE A 18 17.99 -44.19 -4.36
N ALA A 19 17.28 -45.05 -5.07
CA ALA A 19 16.17 -44.65 -5.93
C ALA A 19 15.03 -44.00 -5.13
N LEU A 20 14.66 -44.59 -3.98
CA LEU A 20 13.64 -44.04 -3.08
C LEU A 20 14.08 -42.69 -2.51
N SER A 21 15.33 -42.58 -2.07
CA SER A 21 15.90 -41.33 -1.53
C SER A 21 15.86 -40.21 -2.56
N ALA A 22 16.26 -40.50 -3.80
CA ALA A 22 16.19 -39.54 -4.90
C ALA A 22 14.74 -39.14 -5.24
N PHE A 23 13.81 -40.10 -5.20
CA PHE A 23 12.39 -39.85 -5.42
C PHE A 23 11.79 -38.91 -4.36
N PHE A 24 12.04 -39.20 -3.07
CA PHE A 24 11.58 -38.35 -1.97
C PHE A 24 12.21 -36.96 -2.00
N TYR A 25 13.50 -36.87 -2.32
CA TYR A 25 14.18 -35.59 -2.52
C TYR A 25 13.51 -34.76 -3.63
N LYS A 26 13.21 -35.38 -4.78
CA LYS A 26 12.55 -34.71 -5.90
C LYS A 26 11.15 -34.19 -5.54
N ILE A 27 10.39 -34.95 -4.76
CA ILE A 27 9.06 -34.51 -4.28
C ILE A 27 9.21 -33.30 -3.36
N SER A 28 10.06 -33.39 -2.34
CA SER A 28 10.28 -32.29 -1.38
C SER A 28 10.81 -31.02 -2.07
N ALA A 29 11.74 -31.16 -3.02
CA ALA A 29 12.26 -30.05 -3.80
C ALA A 29 11.17 -29.40 -4.67
N ARG A 30 10.24 -30.18 -5.24
CA ARG A 30 9.14 -29.65 -6.05
C ARG A 30 8.20 -28.78 -5.22
N ASP A 31 7.86 -29.20 -4.00
CA ASP A 31 7.00 -28.42 -3.11
C ASP A 31 7.68 -27.12 -2.68
N ALA A 32 8.98 -27.17 -2.36
CA ALA A 32 9.77 -25.98 -2.03
C ALA A 32 9.84 -24.98 -3.20
N VAL A 33 9.96 -25.46 -4.44
CA VAL A 33 9.96 -24.62 -5.63
C VAL A 33 8.57 -24.06 -5.92
N SER A 34 7.52 -24.86 -5.76
CA SER A 34 6.13 -24.42 -5.96
C SER A 34 5.76 -23.31 -4.98
N ASN A 35 6.02 -23.50 -3.69
CA ASN A 35 5.75 -22.51 -2.66
C ASN A 35 6.51 -21.19 -2.89
N LYS A 36 7.76 -21.27 -3.38
CA LYS A 36 8.53 -20.08 -3.76
C LYS A 36 7.91 -19.37 -4.96
N LYS A 37 7.44 -20.11 -5.97
CA LYS A 37 6.77 -19.54 -7.13
C LYS A 37 5.48 -18.81 -6.74
N ASP A 38 4.65 -19.42 -5.91
CA ASP A 38 3.39 -18.82 -5.44
C ASP A 38 3.65 -17.53 -4.64
N ASN A 39 4.68 -17.53 -3.80
CA ASN A 39 5.07 -16.32 -3.05
C ASN A 39 5.59 -15.22 -3.98
N ILE A 40 6.39 -15.57 -5.00
CA ILE A 40 6.87 -14.60 -6.00
C ILE A 40 5.69 -14.00 -6.77
N GLU A 41 4.74 -14.82 -7.23
CA GLU A 41 3.54 -14.33 -7.93
C GLU A 41 2.71 -13.39 -7.05
N LYS A 42 2.53 -13.73 -5.77
CA LYS A 42 1.87 -12.83 -4.80
C LYS A 42 2.63 -11.51 -4.63
N THR A 43 3.95 -11.55 -4.46
CA THR A 43 4.77 -10.34 -4.34
C THR A 43 4.71 -9.49 -5.60
N ILE A 44 4.73 -10.09 -6.79
CA ILE A 44 4.57 -9.36 -8.07
C ILE A 44 3.20 -8.68 -8.13
N ALA A 45 2.13 -9.39 -7.73
CA ALA A 45 0.79 -8.82 -7.68
C ALA A 45 0.70 -7.64 -6.68
N GLU A 46 1.34 -7.74 -5.53
CA GLU A 46 1.43 -6.64 -4.55
C GLU A 46 2.20 -5.44 -5.09
N ILE A 47 3.36 -5.65 -5.72
CA ILE A 47 4.16 -4.59 -6.34
C ILE A 47 3.34 -3.88 -7.44
N SER A 48 2.62 -4.66 -8.25
CA SER A 48 1.75 -4.12 -9.30
C SER A 48 0.65 -3.24 -8.71
N ARG A 49 -0.05 -3.71 -7.67
CA ARG A 49 -1.07 -2.93 -6.94
C ARG A 49 -0.49 -1.63 -6.37
N VAL A 50 0.68 -1.67 -5.73
CA VAL A 50 1.33 -0.47 -5.19
C VAL A 50 1.68 0.52 -6.31
N SER A 51 2.13 0.03 -7.47
CA SER A 51 2.42 0.86 -8.63
C SER A 51 1.16 1.55 -9.19
N GLU A 52 0.05 0.82 -9.28
CA GLU A 52 -1.24 1.37 -9.70
C GLU A 52 -1.76 2.43 -8.72
N LEU A 53 -1.69 2.17 -7.42
CA LEU A 53 -2.03 3.15 -6.39
C LEU A 53 -1.17 4.42 -6.51
N LYS A 54 0.13 4.27 -6.73
CA LYS A 54 1.03 5.41 -6.96
C LYS A 54 0.64 6.20 -8.21
N LYS A 55 0.26 5.54 -9.31
CA LYS A 55 -0.24 6.22 -10.51
C LYS A 55 -1.53 7.01 -10.25
N LEU A 56 -2.44 6.46 -9.44
CA LEU A 56 -3.66 7.16 -9.03
C LEU A 56 -3.35 8.42 -8.22
N TRP A 57 -2.37 8.35 -7.31
CA TRP A 57 -1.94 9.45 -6.47
C TRP A 57 -1.26 10.57 -7.27
N SER A 58 -0.32 10.23 -8.17
CA SER A 58 0.34 11.20 -9.07
C SER A 58 -0.53 11.64 -10.26
N SER A 59 -1.82 11.30 -10.29
CA SER A 59 -2.68 11.64 -11.42
C SER A 59 -2.95 13.15 -11.49
N LYS A 60 -3.09 13.68 -12.72
CA LYS A 60 -3.48 15.08 -12.97
C LYS A 60 -4.81 15.45 -12.28
N GLN A 61 -5.67 14.46 -12.03
CA GLN A 61 -6.95 14.66 -11.36
C GLN A 61 -6.76 15.04 -9.88
N ILE A 62 -5.87 14.37 -9.16
CA ILE A 62 -5.59 14.72 -7.75
C ILE A 62 -4.94 16.10 -7.65
N ALA A 63 -4.06 16.44 -8.60
CA ALA A 63 -3.48 17.78 -8.67
C ALA A 63 -4.53 18.89 -8.90
N LYS A 64 -5.60 18.61 -9.67
CA LYS A 64 -6.75 19.50 -9.84
C LYS A 64 -7.60 19.57 -8.56
N ASP A 65 -7.86 18.44 -7.92
CA ASP A 65 -8.60 18.38 -6.65
C ASP A 65 -7.88 19.14 -5.53
N ALA A 66 -6.54 19.10 -5.51
CA ALA A 66 -5.71 19.85 -4.57
C ALA A 66 -5.85 21.36 -4.78
N ASN A 67 -5.89 21.80 -6.03
CA ASN A 67 -6.19 23.20 -6.36
C ASN A 67 -7.63 23.57 -5.95
N GLY A 68 -8.56 22.63 -6.06
CA GLY A 68 -9.95 22.76 -5.63
C GLY A 68 -10.12 22.97 -4.12
N LEU A 69 -9.12 22.67 -3.28
CA LEU A 69 -9.15 22.98 -1.85
C LEU A 69 -9.25 24.50 -1.60
N LYS A 70 -8.69 25.33 -2.49
CA LYS A 70 -8.81 26.80 -2.42
C LYS A 70 -10.26 27.30 -2.57
N THR A 71 -11.11 26.54 -3.24
CA THR A 71 -12.46 26.98 -3.64
C THR A 71 -13.58 26.26 -2.91
N ILE A 72 -13.28 25.43 -1.90
CA ILE A 72 -14.32 24.70 -1.14
C ILE A 72 -15.20 25.67 -0.35
N VAL A 73 -14.56 26.72 0.17
CA VAL A 73 -15.15 27.78 0.99
C VAL A 73 -14.91 29.13 0.32
N ALA A 74 -15.63 30.15 0.80
CA ALA A 74 -15.49 31.51 0.30
C ALA A 74 -14.04 32.03 0.45
N LYS A 75 -13.58 32.82 -0.54
CA LYS A 75 -12.19 33.28 -0.65
C LYS A 75 -11.71 34.07 0.58
N ASN A 76 -12.62 34.78 1.25
CA ASN A 76 -12.35 35.53 2.48
C ASN A 76 -12.04 34.64 3.69
N LYS A 77 -12.46 33.36 3.69
CA LYS A 77 -12.19 32.39 4.76
C LYS A 77 -10.88 31.64 4.57
N VAL A 78 -10.23 31.77 3.40
CA VAL A 78 -8.94 31.15 3.09
C VAL A 78 -7.81 32.10 3.48
N LYS A 79 -7.14 31.84 4.60
CA LYS A 79 -6.00 32.63 5.07
C LYS A 79 -4.71 32.34 4.31
N LEU A 80 -4.46 31.07 4.02
CA LEU A 80 -3.25 30.64 3.33
C LEU A 80 -3.59 29.54 2.33
N PHE A 81 -3.05 29.65 1.12
CA PHE A 81 -3.01 28.58 0.14
C PHE A 81 -1.64 28.58 -0.51
N LYS A 82 -0.84 27.55 -0.25
CA LYS A 82 0.48 27.34 -0.84
C LYS A 82 0.54 25.96 -1.47
N LYS A 83 0.88 25.91 -2.75
CA LYS A 83 1.16 24.66 -3.47
C LYS A 83 2.62 24.61 -3.86
N THR A 84 3.27 23.49 -3.60
CA THR A 84 4.68 23.25 -3.95
C THR A 84 4.80 21.82 -4.45
N GLY A 85 4.83 21.66 -5.78
CA GLY A 85 4.78 20.34 -6.43
C GLY A 85 3.54 19.54 -6.01
N GLU A 86 3.81 18.36 -5.45
CA GLU A 86 2.87 17.36 -4.92
C GLU A 86 2.42 17.63 -3.48
N LYS A 87 2.67 18.83 -2.96
CA LYS A 87 2.27 19.24 -1.60
C LYS A 87 1.39 20.48 -1.64
N VAL A 88 0.30 20.47 -0.89
CA VAL A 88 -0.54 21.65 -0.60
C VAL A 88 -0.57 21.91 0.89
N THR A 89 -0.42 23.17 1.26
CA THR A 89 -0.68 23.69 2.60
C THR A 89 -1.77 24.75 2.51
N VAL A 90 -2.78 24.60 3.35
CA VAL A 90 -3.97 25.42 3.37
C VAL A 90 -4.35 25.77 4.80
N SER A 91 -4.73 27.02 5.03
CA SER A 91 -5.26 27.46 6.31
C SER A 91 -6.57 28.20 6.10
N TYR A 92 -7.59 27.78 6.84
CA TYR A 92 -8.92 28.37 6.85
C TYR A 92 -9.22 28.98 8.21
N SER A 93 -10.06 30.01 8.23
CA SER A 93 -10.58 30.64 9.45
C SER A 93 -12.03 31.03 9.29
N GLY A 94 -12.80 30.97 10.38
CA GLY A 94 -14.21 31.34 10.34
C GLY A 94 -15.07 30.31 9.60
N LEU A 95 -14.68 29.03 9.68
CA LEU A 95 -15.43 27.92 9.12
C LEU A 95 -16.65 27.62 10.00
N ASP A 96 -17.80 27.41 9.36
CA ASP A 96 -18.94 26.79 10.02
C ASP A 96 -18.81 25.24 10.04
N ILE A 97 -19.67 24.56 10.79
CA ILE A 97 -19.65 23.09 10.90
C ILE A 97 -19.90 22.41 9.55
N LYS A 98 -20.75 22.98 8.68
CA LYS A 98 -21.06 22.41 7.36
C LYS A 98 -19.87 22.53 6.41
N GLU A 99 -19.18 23.67 6.43
CA GLU A 99 -17.97 23.94 5.67
C GLU A 99 -16.82 23.05 6.11
N LEU A 100 -16.61 22.90 7.43
CA LEU A 100 -15.62 21.98 7.99
C LEU A 100 -15.88 20.55 7.52
N ASN A 101 -17.13 20.07 7.64
CA ASN A 101 -17.53 18.74 7.17
C ASN A 101 -17.35 18.58 5.66
N LYS A 102 -17.62 19.63 4.87
CA LYS A 102 -17.42 19.63 3.41
C LYS A 102 -15.94 19.49 3.04
N ILE A 103 -15.06 20.20 3.74
CA ILE A 103 -13.60 20.09 3.56
C ILE A 103 -13.14 18.67 3.92
N THR A 104 -13.51 18.18 5.11
CA THR A 104 -13.14 16.84 5.59
C THR A 104 -13.61 15.75 4.63
N LYS A 105 -14.88 15.79 4.20
CA LYS A 105 -15.43 14.83 3.24
C LYS A 105 -14.69 14.85 1.90
N LYS A 106 -14.29 16.03 1.43
CA LYS A 106 -13.56 16.16 0.17
C LYS A 106 -12.13 15.61 0.26
N ILE A 107 -11.48 15.72 1.41
CA ILE A 107 -10.15 15.15 1.64
C ILE A 107 -10.24 13.62 1.78
N MET A 108 -11.19 13.12 2.57
CA MET A 108 -11.37 11.68 2.79
C MET A 108 -11.76 10.91 1.54
N ASN A 109 -12.53 11.53 0.64
CA ASN A 109 -12.96 10.90 -0.62
C ASN A 109 -11.94 11.01 -1.75
N ARG A 110 -10.70 11.40 -1.43
CA ARG A 110 -9.62 11.61 -2.40
C ARG A 110 -8.33 10.99 -1.89
N ALA A 111 -7.45 10.67 -2.82
CA ALA A 111 -6.15 10.08 -2.54
C ALA A 111 -5.14 11.15 -2.08
N PHE A 112 -5.40 11.74 -0.91
CA PHE A 112 -4.48 12.66 -0.25
C PHE A 112 -3.84 12.02 0.97
N GLN A 113 -2.53 12.14 1.09
CA GLN A 113 -1.80 11.85 2.32
C GLN A 113 -1.83 13.10 3.22
N ILE A 114 -2.54 13.02 4.34
CA ILE A 114 -2.59 14.11 5.32
C ILE A 114 -1.29 14.10 6.14
N THR A 115 -0.46 15.14 5.99
CA THR A 115 0.78 15.32 6.76
C THR A 115 0.55 16.13 8.04
N LYS A 116 -0.34 17.13 7.99
CA LYS A 116 -0.69 17.97 9.13
C LYS A 116 -2.17 18.30 9.07
N LEU A 117 -2.87 18.08 10.17
CA LEU A 117 -4.24 18.52 10.37
C LEU A 117 -4.33 19.13 11.77
N LYS A 118 -4.66 20.42 11.85
CA LYS A 118 -4.92 21.11 13.10
C LYS A 118 -6.27 21.80 12.98
N VAL A 119 -7.19 21.46 13.87
CA VAL A 119 -8.50 22.11 13.97
C VAL A 119 -8.54 22.82 15.32
N THR A 120 -8.86 24.12 15.30
CA THR A 120 -9.06 24.91 16.52
C THR A 120 -10.46 25.51 16.51
N HIS A 121 -11.11 25.45 17.67
CA HIS A 121 -12.40 26.08 17.90
C HIS A 121 -12.17 27.50 18.41
N ASN A 122 -12.79 28.50 17.78
CA ASN A 122 -12.52 29.91 18.06
C ASN A 122 -13.70 30.64 18.75
N GLY A 123 -14.71 29.93 19.26
CA GLY A 123 -15.92 30.50 19.86
C GLY A 123 -17.20 30.05 19.13
N SER A 124 -18.34 30.67 19.44
CA SER A 124 -19.69 30.26 18.99
C SER A 124 -19.74 29.86 17.51
N GLN A 125 -19.71 28.55 17.25
CA GLN A 125 -19.85 27.89 15.95
C GLN A 125 -18.79 28.23 14.89
N SER A 126 -17.61 28.71 15.29
CA SER A 126 -16.53 29.10 14.36
C SER A 126 -15.28 28.26 14.56
N TYR A 127 -14.75 27.71 13.45
CA TYR A 127 -13.58 26.85 13.43
C TYR A 127 -12.46 27.45 12.55
N SER A 128 -11.22 27.20 12.95
CA SER A 128 -10.03 27.35 12.12
C SER A 128 -9.45 25.98 11.83
N MET A 129 -8.93 25.80 10.61
CA MET A 129 -8.35 24.55 10.17
C MET A 129 -7.05 24.82 9.41
N GLU A 130 -5.96 24.22 9.85
CA GLU A 130 -4.72 24.11 9.07
C GLU A 130 -4.59 22.69 8.54
N LEU A 131 -4.35 22.59 7.23
CA LEU A 131 -4.23 21.35 6.52
C LEU A 131 -2.95 21.36 5.68
N THR A 132 -2.18 20.28 5.75
CA THR A 132 -1.11 20.01 4.78
C THR A 132 -1.30 18.60 4.23
N CYS A 133 -1.46 18.52 2.91
CA CYS A 133 -1.65 17.27 2.19
C CYS A 133 -0.55 17.08 1.14
N ARG A 134 -0.24 15.81 0.86
CA ARG A 134 0.58 15.38 -0.29
C ARG A 134 -0.21 14.40 -1.16
N TRP A 135 0.17 14.27 -2.42
CA TRP A 135 -0.33 13.24 -3.33
C TRP A 135 0.79 12.78 -4.26
#